data_AF-A0A0C2WXW7-F1
#
_entry.id   AF-A0A0C2WXW7-F1
#
_cell.length_a   1.000
_cell.length_b   1.000
_cell.length_c   1.000
_cell.angle_alpha   90.00
_cell.angle_beta   90.00
_cell.angle_gamma   90.00
#
_symmetry.space_group_name_H-M   'P 1'
#
loop_
_entity.id
_entity.type
_entity.pdbx_description
1 polymer ?
#
loop_
_entity_poly.entity_id
_entity_poly.type
_entity_poly.pdbx_seq_one_letter_code
_entity_poly.pdbx_strand_id
1 'polypeptide(L)' 'DLLLNILDIFRDDYGALHICSLVCRRFNIPISRLLYRRVVLSPPFIPVLNLRDRGALTVSTSESFN' A
#
# COMPACT_ATOMS: atom_id res chain seq x y z
N ASP A 1 10.72 -23.39 12.22
CA ASP A 1 9.44 -22.65 11.99
C ASP A 1 8.76 -22.04 13.21
N LEU A 2 9.31 -22.14 14.42
CA LEU A 2 8.72 -21.52 15.63
C LEU A 2 8.51 -19.99 15.51
N LEU A 3 9.42 -19.28 14.83
CA LEU A 3 9.29 -17.85 14.58
C LEU A 3 8.04 -17.52 13.73
N LEU A 4 7.74 -18.33 12.71
CA LEU A 4 6.53 -18.13 11.90
C LEU A 4 5.26 -18.36 12.72
N ASN A 5 5.26 -19.37 13.59
CA ASN A 5 4.12 -19.63 14.49
C ASN A 5 3.87 -18.48 15.47
N ILE A 6 4.93 -17.85 15.98
CA ILE A 6 4.81 -16.66 16.83
C ILE A 6 4.27 -15.48 16.01
N LEU A 7 4.78 -15.27 14.80
CA LEU A 7 4.33 -14.18 13.93
C LEU A 7 2.88 -14.37 13.46
N ASP A 8 2.39 -15.61 13.39
CA ASP A 8 0.98 -15.90 13.03
C ASP A 8 0.00 -15.42 14.12
N ILE A 9 0.45 -15.24 15.37
CA ILE A 9 -0.36 -14.60 16.43
C ILE A 9 -0.67 -13.15 16.07
N PHE A 10 0.25 -12.47 15.38
CA PHE A 10 0.11 -11.09 14.93
C PHE A 10 -0.45 -10.96 13.52
N ARG A 11 -1.02 -12.03 12.96
CA ARG A 11 -1.42 -12.11 11.54
C ARG A 11 -2.34 -11.00 11.07
N ASP A 12 -3.21 -10.51 11.95
CA ASP A 12 -4.16 -9.43 11.62
C ASP A 12 -3.67 -8.05 12.10
N ASP A 13 -2.52 -7.99 12.79
CA ASP A 13 -1.86 -6.74 13.21
C ASP A 13 -0.66 -6.43 12.29
N TYR A 14 -0.98 -5.78 11.17
CA TYR A 14 0.00 -5.35 10.18
C TYR A 14 1.01 -4.34 10.76
N GLY A 15 0.60 -3.54 11.76
CA GLY A 15 1.48 -2.56 12.40
C GLY A 15 2.59 -3.24 13.19
N ALA A 16 2.21 -4.19 14.06
CA ALA A 16 3.15 -4.98 14.84
C ALA A 16 4.11 -5.79 13.94
N LEU A 17 3.56 -6.46 12.92
CA LEU A 17 4.37 -7.18 11.95
C LEU A 17 5.36 -6.26 11.22
N HIS A 18 4.93 -5.08 10.77
CA HIS A 18 5.81 -4.13 10.10
C HIS A 18 6.99 -3.72 11.00
N ILE A 19 6.74 -3.39 12.26
CA ILE A 19 7.80 -3.03 13.23
C ILE A 19 8.78 -4.20 13.41
N CYS A 20 8.28 -5.42 13.58
CA CYS A 20 9.13 -6.62 13.69
C CYS A 20 9.99 -6.86 12.44
N SER A 21 9.51 -6.47 11.25
CA SER A 21 10.26 -6.63 9.99
C SER A 21 11.51 -5.74 9.90
N LEU A 22 11.56 -4.65 10.68
CA LEU A 22 12.66 -3.69 10.69
C LEU A 22 13.81 -4.11 11.61
N VAL A 23 13.59 -5.08 12.51
CA VAL A 23 14.57 -5.47 13.55
C VAL A 23 15.83 -6.10 12.95
N CYS A 24 15.67 -7.10 12.08
CA CYS A 24 16.80 -7.68 11.36
C CYS A 24 16.34 -8.49 10.13
N ARG A 25 17.29 -8.82 9.25
CA ARG A 25 17.03 -9.57 8.01
C ARG A 25 16.34 -10.92 8.23
N ARG A 26 16.61 -11.59 9.35
CA ARG A 26 15.98 -12.88 9.70
C ARG A 26 14.49 -12.75 10.03
N PHE A 27 14.05 -11.59 10.53
CA PHE A 27 12.62 -11.28 10.72
C PHE A 27 12.00 -10.72 9.44
N ASN A 28 12.77 -9.92 8.70
CA ASN A 28 12.29 -9.28 7.48
C ASN A 28 11.78 -10.28 6.43
N ILE A 29 12.54 -11.35 6.16
CA ILE A 29 12.20 -12.35 5.14
C ILE A 29 10.84 -13.05 5.42
N PRO A 30 10.62 -13.67 6.60
CA PRO A 30 9.34 -14.34 6.88
C PRO A 30 8.17 -13.36 7.02
N ILE A 31 8.40 -12.18 7.62
CA ILE A 31 7.33 -11.20 7.82
C ILE A 31 6.89 -10.59 6.49
N SER A 32 7.82 -10.27 5.59
CA SER A 32 7.47 -9.76 4.26
C SER A 32 6.59 -10.77 3.53
N ARG A 33 6.91 -12.07 3.59
CA ARG A 33 6.04 -13.11 3.02
C ARG A 33 4.64 -13.10 3.65
N LEU A 34 4.54 -12.90 4.95
CA LEU A 34 3.26 -12.83 5.68
C LEU A 34 2.43 -11.59 5.30
N LEU A 35 3.06 -10.41 5.32
CA LEU A 35 2.45 -9.13 4.95
C LEU A 35 1.94 -9.15 3.50
N TYR A 36 2.75 -9.67 2.58
CA TYR A 36 2.42 -9.71 1.15
C TYR A 36 1.57 -10.92 0.73
N ARG A 37 1.34 -11.92 1.61
CA ARG A 37 0.49 -13.09 1.30
C ARG A 37 -0.98 -12.71 1.10
N ARG A 38 -1.44 -11.66 1.77
CA ARG A 38 -2.83 -11.19 1.78
C ARG A 38 -3.03 -9.89 1.02
N VAL A 39 -2.03 -9.39 0.30
CA VAL A 39 -2.25 -8.23 -0.58
C VAL A 39 -3.27 -8.66 -1.62
N VAL A 40 -4.49 -8.20 -1.36
CA VAL A 40 -5.62 -8.24 -2.27
C VAL A 40 -5.13 -7.54 -3.53
N LEU A 41 -5.42 -8.17 -4.68
CA LEU A 41 -5.35 -7.57 -6.01
C LEU A 41 -5.64 -6.07 -5.89
N SER A 42 -4.80 -5.23 -6.51
CA SER A 42 -5.04 -3.78 -6.50
C SER A 42 -6.51 -3.53 -6.78
N PRO A 43 -7.16 -2.55 -6.10
CA PRO A 43 -8.54 -2.21 -6.40
C PRO A 43 -8.71 -2.13 -7.92
N PRO A 44 -9.84 -2.64 -8.47
CA PRO A 44 -10.07 -2.69 -9.91
C PRO A 44 -9.64 -1.38 -10.52
N PHE A 45 -8.79 -1.44 -11.55
CA PHE A 45 -8.22 -0.23 -12.14
C PHE A 45 -9.34 0.76 -12.47
N ILE A 46 -9.32 1.91 -11.79
CA ILE A 46 -10.22 3.01 -12.07
C ILE A 46 -9.43 4.01 -12.91
N PRO A 47 -9.79 4.24 -14.19
CA PRO A 47 -9.20 5.30 -14.98
C PRO A 47 -9.69 6.66 -14.45
N VAL A 48 -9.11 7.13 -13.35
CA VAL A 48 -9.41 8.47 -12.77
C VAL A 48 -8.78 9.58 -13.61
N LEU A 49 -7.74 9.25 -14.39
CA LEU A 49 -7.00 10.21 -15.22
C LEU A 49 -7.23 9.92 -16.71
N ASN A 50 -8.24 10.57 -17.29
CA ASN A 50 -8.42 10.57 -18.73
C ASN A 50 -7.51 11.63 -19.37
N LEU A 51 -6.30 11.23 -19.77
CA LEU A 51 -5.33 12.13 -20.43
C LEU A 51 -5.82 12.67 -21.78
N ARG A 52 -6.88 12.08 -22.35
CA ARG A 52 -7.52 12.53 -23.58
C ARG A 52 -8.55 13.63 -23.32
N ASP A 53 -8.94 13.81 -22.06
CA ASP A 53 -9.86 14.84 -21.62
C ASP A 53 -9.09 16.14 -21.37
N ARG A 54 -9.00 16.98 -22.41
CA ARG A 54 -8.39 18.31 -22.32
C ARG A 54 -9.22 19.31 -21.49
N GLY A 55 -10.37 18.91 -20.96
CA GLY A 55 -11.30 19.80 -20.25
C GLY A 55 -10.85 20.24 -18.86
N ALA A 56 -9.91 19.53 -18.22
CA ALA A 56 -9.44 19.87 -16.86
C ALA A 56 -8.16 20.71 -16.81
N LEU A 57 -7.45 20.88 -17.94
CA LEU A 57 -6.22 21.71 -17.99
C LEU A 57 -6.51 23.21 -18.11
N THR A 58 -7.77 23.62 -18.26
CA THR A 58 -8.14 25.02 -18.49
C THR A 58 -8.86 25.70 -17.33
N VAL A 59 -9.17 25.00 -16.23
CA VAL A 59 -9.93 25.60 -15.11
C VAL A 59 -9.04 26.32 -14.08
N SER A 60 -7.72 26.21 -14.16
CA SER A 60 -6.81 26.89 -13.23
C SER A 60 -6.16 28.18 -13.76
N THR A 61 -6.69 28.79 -14.84
CA THR A 61 -6.04 29.96 -15.44
C THR A 61 -6.99 31.02 -16.03
N SER A 62 -8.20 31.19 -15.49
CA SER A 62 -9.01 32.36 -15.83
C SER A 62 -10.09 32.69 -14.79
N GLU A 63 -9.67 33.10 -13.58
CA GLU A 63 -10.50 34.01 -12.77
C GLU A 63 -9.63 35.17 -12.30
N SER A 64 -9.45 36.12 -13.21
CA SER A 64 -9.03 37.49 -12.88
C SER A 64 -9.96 38.45 -13.62
N PHE A 65 -10.52 39.38 -12.83
CA PHE A 65 -11.28 40.59 -13.18
C PHE A 65 -12.78 40.45 -13.49
N ASN A 66 -13.59 40.72 -12.45
CA ASN A 66 -14.53 41.85 -12.42
C ASN A 66 -14.58 42.44 -11.02
#